data_AF-A0A9N9NHP3-F1
#
_entry.id   AF-A0A9N9NHP3-F1
#
_cell.length_a   1.000
_cell.length_b   1.000
_cell.length_c   1.000
_cell.angle_alpha   90.00
_cell.angle_beta   90.00
_cell.angle_gamma   90.00
#
_symmetry.space_group_name_H-M   'P 1'
#
loop_
_entity.id
_entity.type
_entity.pdbx_description
1 polymer ?
#
loop_
_entity_poly.entity_id
_entity_poly.type
_entity_poly.pdbx_seq_one_letter_code
_entity_poly.pdbx_strand_id
1 'polypeptide(L)'
;PMINSCHHEAKCKYCFEKMGGIPANMLQYLKEDCSKISKEIRDTLHSFVNRNISQNEATAIHCQLLHALLSANVPFSFVDNSEVIKLFRMLQPSYNLSSRKWISIEILDQIGFVSDSGSDMVKAQRLMRQ
;
A
#
# COMPACT_ATOMS: atom_id res chain seq x y z
N PRO A 1 18.86 -36.69 -11.87
CA PRO A 1 18.95 -36.12 -10.51
C PRO A 1 17.69 -35.30 -10.21
N MET A 2 16.83 -35.82 -9.33
CA MET A 2 15.55 -35.20 -8.99
C MET A 2 15.80 -33.90 -8.22
N ILE A 3 15.26 -32.80 -8.73
CA ILE A 3 15.37 -31.48 -8.12
C ILE A 3 14.45 -31.47 -6.91
N ASN A 4 15.06 -31.37 -5.74
CA ASN A 4 14.42 -31.30 -4.43
C ASN A 4 13.62 -29.99 -4.34
N SER A 5 12.36 -30.03 -4.78
CA SER A 5 11.44 -28.90 -4.63
C SER A 5 11.04 -28.81 -3.17
N CYS A 6 11.61 -27.82 -2.47
CA CYS A 6 11.40 -27.59 -1.04
C CYS A 6 9.98 -27.06 -0.79
N HIS A 7 9.00 -27.96 -0.86
CA HIS A 7 7.60 -27.70 -0.51
C HIS A 7 7.50 -27.56 1.01
N HIS A 8 7.59 -26.33 1.52
CA HIS A 8 7.28 -26.07 2.92
C HIS A 8 5.80 -26.43 3.12
N GLU A 9 5.50 -27.49 3.87
CA GLU A 9 4.13 -27.81 4.27
C GLU A 9 3.72 -26.91 5.44
N ALA A 10 2.48 -26.42 5.41
CA ALA A 10 1.85 -25.73 6.53
C ALA A 10 0.69 -26.57 7.07
N LYS A 11 0.39 -26.39 8.36
CA LYS A 11 -0.72 -27.06 9.03
C LYS A 11 -1.66 -26.01 9.63
N CYS A 12 -2.95 -26.10 9.31
CA CYS A 12 -3.95 -25.20 9.89
C CYS A 12 -4.09 -25.46 11.40
N LYS A 13 -4.08 -24.39 12.22
CA LYS A 13 -4.24 -24.50 13.68
C LYS A 13 -5.65 -24.91 14.11
N TYR A 14 -6.67 -24.65 13.30
CA TYR A 14 -8.09 -24.83 13.67
C TYR A 14 -8.63 -26.21 13.30
N CYS A 15 -8.34 -26.69 12.09
CA CYS A 15 -8.81 -28.00 11.59
C CYS A 15 -7.70 -29.04 11.48
N PHE A 16 -6.43 -28.66 11.66
CA PHE A 16 -5.25 -29.55 11.57
C PHE A 16 -4.97 -30.14 10.17
N GLU A 17 -5.70 -29.71 9.14
CA GLU A 17 -5.45 -30.01 7.72
C GLU A 17 -4.08 -29.49 7.28
N LYS A 18 -3.43 -30.23 6.38
CA LYS A 18 -2.14 -29.86 5.78
C LYS A 18 -2.36 -29.19 4.42
N MET A 19 -1.48 -28.25 4.08
CA MET A 19 -1.49 -27.55 2.80
C MET A 19 -0.08 -27.12 2.40
N GLY A 20 0.09 -26.72 1.14
CA GLY A 20 1.32 -26.03 0.73
C GLY A 20 1.48 -24.71 1.48
N GLY A 21 2.68 -24.46 2.01
CA GLY A 21 3.04 -23.29 2.83
C GLY A 21 3.24 -22.00 2.03
N ILE A 22 2.48 -21.83 0.95
CA ILE A 22 2.43 -20.58 0.18
C ILE A 22 1.45 -19.64 0.93
N PRO A 23 1.88 -18.46 1.41
CA PRO A 23 1.05 -17.59 2.23
C PRO A 23 -0.29 -17.21 1.60
N ALA A 24 -0.32 -17.02 0.28
CA ALA A 24 -1.56 -16.74 -0.47
C ALA A 24 -2.56 -17.91 -0.37
N ASN A 25 -2.09 -19.15 -0.51
CA ASN A 25 -2.93 -20.34 -0.40
C ASN A 25 -3.40 -20.56 1.04
N MET A 26 -2.51 -20.33 2.02
CA MET A 26 -2.87 -20.40 3.45
C MET A 26 -3.96 -19.38 3.79
N LEU A 27 -3.85 -18.15 3.29
CA LEU A 27 -4.85 -17.11 3.50
C LEU A 27 -6.18 -17.46 2.83
N GLN A 28 -6.16 -17.93 1.58
CA GLN A 28 -7.35 -18.37 0.87
C GLN A 28 -8.06 -19.51 1.60
N TYR A 29 -7.29 -20.50 2.07
CA TYR A 29 -7.80 -21.62 2.85
C TYR A 29 -8.50 -21.16 4.14
N LEU A 30 -7.91 -20.20 4.87
CA LEU A 30 -8.52 -19.66 6.07
C LEU A 30 -9.81 -18.87 5.78
N LYS A 31 -9.91 -18.23 4.62
CA LYS A 31 -11.07 -17.44 4.21
C LYS A 31 -12.24 -18.29 3.74
N GLU A 32 -11.98 -19.33 2.94
CA GLU A 32 -13.04 -20.07 2.25
C GLU A 32 -13.18 -21.50 2.78
N ASP A 33 -12.07 -22.22 2.93
CA ASP A 33 -12.08 -23.69 3.03
C ASP A 33 -12.05 -24.23 4.47
N CYS A 34 -11.50 -23.47 5.42
CA CYS A 34 -11.33 -23.96 6.79
C CYS A 34 -12.68 -24.09 7.51
N SER A 35 -13.13 -25.33 7.76
CA SER A 35 -14.42 -25.61 8.41
C SER A 35 -14.49 -25.29 9.90
N LYS A 36 -13.33 -25.10 10.56
CA LYS A 36 -13.22 -24.91 12.02
C LYS A 36 -12.86 -23.49 12.46
N ILE A 37 -12.62 -22.58 11.51
CA ILE A 37 -12.39 -21.17 11.81
C ILE A 37 -13.72 -20.51 12.18
N SER A 38 -13.72 -19.61 13.18
CA SER A 38 -14.94 -18.88 13.52
C SER A 38 -15.29 -17.85 12.46
N LYS A 39 -16.57 -17.49 12.39
CA LYS A 39 -17.04 -16.46 11.47
C LYS A 39 -16.40 -15.11 11.76
N GLU A 40 -16.21 -14.74 13.03
CA GLU A 40 -15.57 -13.46 13.40
C GLU A 40 -14.13 -13.35 12.89
N ILE A 41 -13.38 -14.45 12.97
CA ILE A 41 -12.00 -14.50 12.46
C ILE A 41 -12.01 -14.40 10.93
N ARG A 42 -12.93 -15.11 10.27
CA ARG A 42 -13.10 -15.06 8.81
C ARG A 42 -13.44 -13.63 8.35
N ASP A 43 -14.42 -12.99 8.99
CA ASP A 43 -14.83 -11.61 8.71
C ASP A 43 -13.68 -10.62 8.94
N THR A 44 -12.86 -10.84 9.99
CA THR A 44 -11.65 -10.04 10.24
C THR A 44 -10.61 -10.22 9.13
N LEU A 45 -10.38 -11.45 8.66
CA LEU A 45 -9.46 -11.74 7.54
C LEU A 45 -9.97 -11.15 6.22
N HIS A 46 -11.28 -11.17 5.98
CA HIS A 46 -11.86 -10.47 4.84
C HIS A 46 -11.69 -8.96 4.99
N SER A 47 -12.03 -8.37 6.14
CA SER A 47 -11.88 -6.93 6.40
C SER A 47 -10.44 -6.44 6.23
N PHE A 48 -9.46 -7.18 6.76
CA PHE A 48 -8.04 -6.80 6.63
C PHE A 48 -7.56 -6.76 5.18
N VAL A 49 -8.08 -7.64 4.31
CA VAL A 49 -7.64 -7.77 2.92
C VAL A 49 -8.51 -6.95 1.96
N ASN A 50 -9.81 -6.83 2.25
CA ASN A 50 -10.81 -6.05 1.51
C ASN A 50 -11.02 -4.65 2.09
N ARG A 51 -10.08 -4.09 2.85
CA ARG A 51 -10.03 -2.63 3.04
C ARG A 51 -9.70 -1.98 1.70
N ASN A 52 -10.61 -2.06 0.74
CA ASN A 52 -10.54 -1.32 -0.51
C ASN A 52 -10.58 0.14 -0.11
N ILE A 53 -9.47 0.83 -0.35
CA ILE A 53 -9.43 2.25 -0.12
C ILE A 53 -10.41 2.90 -1.10
N SER A 54 -11.34 3.72 -0.60
CA SER A 54 -12.19 4.50 -1.48
C SER A 54 -11.35 5.53 -2.25
N GLN A 55 -11.84 5.98 -3.41
CA GLN A 55 -11.15 7.03 -4.17
C GLN A 55 -10.92 8.28 -3.31
N ASN A 56 -11.90 8.64 -2.47
CA ASN A 56 -11.81 9.81 -1.59
C ASN A 56 -10.73 9.66 -0.52
N GLU A 57 -10.62 8.49 0.11
CA GLU A 57 -9.56 8.21 1.08
C GLU A 57 -8.18 8.19 0.41
N ALA A 58 -8.07 7.61 -0.78
CA ALA A 58 -6.82 7.60 -1.54
C ALA A 58 -6.36 9.03 -1.88
N THR A 59 -7.29 9.88 -2.32
CA THR A 59 -7.03 11.31 -2.56
C THR A 59 -6.60 12.02 -1.27
N ALA A 60 -7.27 11.78 -0.15
CA ALA A 60 -6.89 12.39 1.14
C ALA A 60 -5.47 11.99 1.58
N ILE A 61 -5.10 10.71 1.43
CA ILE A 61 -3.73 10.23 1.69
C ILE A 61 -2.73 10.92 0.76
N HIS A 62 -3.03 11.02 -0.53
CA HIS A 62 -2.16 11.69 -1.50
C HIS A 62 -1.94 13.17 -1.15
N CYS A 63 -2.99 13.90 -0.79
CA CYS A 63 -2.88 15.30 -0.36
C CYS A 63 -2.01 15.42 0.90
N GLN A 64 -2.25 14.58 1.90
CA GLN A 64 -1.48 14.62 3.14
C GLN A 64 -0.01 14.27 2.92
N LEU A 65 0.28 13.31 2.03
CA LEU A 65 1.63 12.96 1.64
C LEU A 65 2.34 14.12 0.95
N LEU A 66 1.66 14.80 0.02
CA LEU A 66 2.21 15.99 -0.63
C LEU A 66 2.56 17.09 0.39
N HIS A 67 1.63 17.40 1.30
CA HIS A 67 1.87 18.37 2.36
C HIS A 67 3.08 17.98 3.23
N ALA A 68 3.22 16.70 3.58
CA ALA A 68 4.34 16.21 4.37
C ALA A 68 5.67 16.34 3.62
N LEU A 69 5.71 15.96 2.33
CA LEU A 69 6.90 16.09 1.49
C LEU A 69 7.34 17.54 1.38
N LEU A 70 6.41 18.45 1.11
CA LEU A 70 6.72 19.88 1.00
C LEU A 70 7.16 20.48 2.34
N SER A 71 6.45 20.20 3.44
CA SER A 71 6.74 20.74 4.76
C SER A 71 8.08 20.24 5.31
N ALA A 72 8.40 18.97 5.08
CA ALA A 72 9.66 18.36 5.48
C ALA A 72 10.81 18.61 4.48
N ASN A 73 10.56 19.35 3.39
CA ASN A 73 11.53 19.59 2.32
C ASN A 73 12.10 18.29 1.72
N VAL A 74 11.26 17.26 1.62
CA VAL A 74 11.61 15.96 1.06
C VAL A 74 11.32 15.95 -0.44
N PRO A 75 12.29 15.56 -1.29
CA PRO A 75 12.06 15.48 -2.72
C PRO A 75 10.95 14.47 -3.07
N PHE A 76 10.15 14.76 -4.11
CA PHE A 76 9.09 13.85 -4.55
C PHE A 76 9.61 12.49 -5.04
N SER A 77 10.92 12.35 -5.31
CA SER A 77 11.55 11.06 -5.55
C SER A 77 11.42 10.06 -4.40
N PHE A 78 11.10 10.55 -3.20
CA PHE A 78 10.85 9.74 -2.03
C PHE A 78 9.76 8.68 -2.26
N VAL A 79 8.70 9.00 -2.99
CA VAL A 79 7.59 8.06 -3.22
C VAL A 79 7.92 6.95 -4.20
N ASP A 80 8.97 7.12 -5.01
CA ASP A 80 9.44 6.09 -5.94
C ASP A 80 10.42 5.11 -5.26
N ASN A 81 10.81 5.35 -4.01
CA ASN A 81 11.74 4.49 -3.29
C ASN A 81 11.08 3.14 -2.94
N SER A 82 11.75 2.02 -3.27
CA SER A 82 11.19 0.68 -3.08
C SER A 82 10.87 0.33 -1.62
N GLU A 83 11.65 0.82 -0.64
CA GLU A 83 11.37 0.59 0.79
C GLU A 83 10.21 1.45 1.28
N VAL A 84 10.06 2.66 0.74
CA VAL A 84 8.87 3.51 1.00
C VAL A 84 7.61 2.85 0.46
N ILE A 85 7.65 2.31 -0.77
CA ILE A 85 6.53 1.58 -1.36
C ILE A 85 6.16 0.36 -0.49
N LYS A 86 7.16 -0.41 -0.01
CA LYS A 86 6.92 -1.54 0.90
C LYS A 86 6.28 -1.07 2.20
N LEU A 87 6.75 0.03 2.80
CA LEU A 87 6.17 0.61 4.02
C LEU A 87 4.70 0.97 3.82
N PHE A 88 4.35 1.66 2.74
CA PHE A 88 2.95 2.01 2.46
C PHE A 88 2.08 0.78 2.23
N ARG A 89 2.60 -0.28 1.58
CA ARG A 89 1.88 -1.56 1.45
C ARG A 89 1.72 -2.30 2.78
N MET A 90 2.65 -2.16 3.72
CA MET A 90 2.51 -2.73 5.06
C MET A 90 1.46 -1.98 5.89
N LEU A 91 1.38 -0.65 5.75
CA LEU A 91 0.39 0.18 6.43
C LEU A 91 -1.01 0.03 5.83
N GLN A 92 -1.10 -0.01 4.50
CA GLN A 92 -2.35 -0.18 3.78
C GLN A 92 -2.12 -1.03 2.50
N PRO A 93 -2.37 -2.35 2.56
CA PRO A 93 -2.05 -3.27 1.47
C PRO A 93 -2.75 -2.99 0.13
N SER A 94 -3.95 -2.41 0.20
CA SER A 94 -4.79 -2.07 -0.96
C SER A 94 -4.43 -0.71 -1.58
N TYR A 95 -3.59 0.08 -0.91
CA TYR A 95 -3.22 1.40 -1.40
C TYR A 95 -2.04 1.30 -2.36
N ASN A 96 -2.25 1.78 -3.58
CA ASN A 96 -1.19 1.91 -4.55
C ASN A 96 -0.61 3.32 -4.44
N LEU A 97 0.64 3.41 -3.96
CA LEU A 97 1.35 4.67 -3.88
C LEU A 97 1.56 5.22 -5.29
N SER A 98 0.98 6.37 -5.58
CA SER A 98 1.12 7.02 -6.89
C SER A 98 2.56 7.40 -7.19
N SER A 99 2.91 7.34 -8.47
CA SER A 99 4.24 7.75 -8.93
C SER A 99 4.46 9.25 -8.72
N ARG A 100 5.74 9.66 -8.62
CA ARG A 100 6.14 11.07 -8.60
C ARG A 100 5.47 11.92 -9.67
N LYS A 101 5.34 11.39 -10.89
CA LYS A 101 4.73 12.11 -12.02
C LYS A 101 3.27 12.46 -11.75
N TRP A 102 2.52 11.53 -11.15
CA TRP A 102 1.12 11.76 -10.82
C TRP A 102 0.96 12.79 -9.70
N ILE A 103 1.78 12.70 -8.64
CA ILE A 103 1.80 13.69 -7.54
C ILE A 103 2.11 15.10 -8.05
N SER A 104 3.04 15.22 -9.02
CA SER A 104 3.50 16.50 -9.55
C SER A 104 2.54 17.13 -10.58
N ILE A 105 1.72 16.34 -11.26
CA ILE A 105 0.83 16.83 -12.34
C ILE A 105 -0.59 16.99 -11.82
N GLU A 106 -1.15 15.95 -11.21
CA GLU A 106 -2.58 15.89 -10.90
C GLU A 106 -2.93 16.67 -9.62
N ILE A 107 -2.05 16.64 -8.63
CA ILE A 107 -2.35 17.26 -7.32
C ILE A 107 -1.92 18.72 -7.30
N LEU A 108 -0.76 19.07 -7.90
CA LEU A 108 -0.33 20.47 -7.97
C LEU A 108 -1.39 21.32 -8.69
N ASP A 109 -2.00 20.81 -9.77
CA ASP A 109 -3.10 21.49 -10.46
C ASP A 109 -4.32 21.68 -9.55
N GLN A 110 -4.70 20.67 -8.76
CA GLN A 110 -5.82 20.74 -7.81
C GLN A 110 -5.59 21.72 -6.63
N ILE A 111 -4.34 21.96 -6.25
CA ILE A 111 -3.99 22.98 -5.24
C ILE A 111 -3.66 24.35 -5.87
N GLY A 112 -3.87 24.52 -7.18
CA GLY A 112 -3.71 25.80 -7.89
C GLY A 112 -2.28 26.13 -8.32
N PHE A 113 -1.41 25.13 -8.45
CA PHE A 113 -0.02 25.27 -8.87
C PHE A 113 0.23 24.58 -10.23
N VAL A 114 0.72 25.33 -11.21
CA VAL A 114 1.13 24.78 -12.52
C VAL A 114 2.60 24.37 -12.44
N SER A 115 2.91 23.15 -12.90
CA SER A 115 4.26 22.60 -12.96
C SER A 115 4.80 22.70 -14.38
N ASP A 116 5.69 23.66 -14.64
CA ASP A 116 6.44 23.72 -15.89
C ASP A 116 7.93 23.57 -15.58
N SER A 117 8.38 22.31 -15.56
CA SER A 117 9.79 21.89 -15.53
C SER A 117 10.66 22.46 -14.39
N GLY A 118 10.71 21.76 -13.25
CA GLY A 118 11.84 21.78 -12.29
C GLY A 118 12.10 23.06 -11.47
N SER A 119 11.70 24.23 -11.97
CA SER A 119 11.88 25.54 -11.32
C SER A 119 10.91 25.77 -10.16
N ASP A 120 9.78 25.08 -10.18
CA ASP A 120 8.62 25.41 -9.34
C ASP A 120 8.69 24.81 -7.94
N MET A 121 9.54 23.81 -7.71
CA MET A 121 9.75 23.21 -6.39
C MET A 121 10.29 24.25 -5.40
N VAL A 122 11.19 25.13 -5.85
CA VAL A 122 11.76 26.22 -5.03
C VAL A 122 10.72 27.33 -4.79
N LYS A 123 9.80 27.56 -5.74
CA LYS A 123 8.75 28.58 -5.62
C LYS A 123 7.61 28.14 -4.71
N ALA A 124 7.13 26.90 -4.83
CA ALA A 124 6.12 26.33 -3.94
C ALA A 124 6.63 26.25 -2.48
N GLN A 125 7.90 25.91 -2.28
CA GLN A 125 8.56 25.94 -0.97
C GLN A 125 8.66 27.34 -0.35
N ARG A 126 8.73 28.39 -1.16
CA ARG A 126 8.80 29.79 -0.69
C ARG A 126 7.44 30.33 -0.25
N LEU A 127 6.37 29.91 -0.93
CA LEU A 127 5.00 30.35 -0.65
C LEU A 127 4.41 29.71 0.60
N MET A 128 4.78 28.48 0.95
CA MET A 128 4.29 27.82 2.18
C MET A 128 5.07 28.18 3.46
N ARG A 129 6.06 29.09 3.36
CA ARG A 129 6.82 29.60 4.51
C ARG A 129 6.44 31.04 4.90
N GLN A 130 5.46 31.64 4.23
CA GLN A 130 4.82 32.91 4.58
C GLN A 130 3.46 32.64 5.22
#